data_AF-F8DP71-F1
#
_entry.id   AF-F8DP71-F1
#
_cell.length_a   1.000
_cell.length_b   1.000
_cell.length_c   1.000
_cell.angle_alpha   90.00
_cell.angle_beta   90.00
_cell.angle_gamma   90.00
#
_symmetry.space_group_name_H-M   'P 1'
#
loop_
_entity.id
_entity.type
_entity.pdbx_description
1 polymer ?
#
loop_
_entity_poly.entity_id
_entity_poly.type
_entity_poly.pdbx_seq_one_letter_code
_entity_poly.pdbx_strand_id
1 'polypeptide(L)'
;MPLDNNHDEQQIRPTTIGRKNYLFTKSEVGAKANAMWYSIIQTAKLNKLRVREYLEYLLEAFAWTDQPDWKAYLPWAPEIQERFCITN
;
A
#
# COMPACT_ATOMS: atom_id res chain seq x y z
N MET A 1 -24.76 20.37 -14.19
CA MET A 1 -23.92 19.16 -14.06
C MET A 1 -23.06 19.36 -12.83
N PRO A 2 -23.26 18.62 -11.72
CA PRO A 2 -22.43 18.80 -10.56
C PRO A 2 -21.03 18.29 -10.88
N LEU A 3 -20.01 19.07 -10.53
CA LEU A 3 -18.61 18.67 -10.63
C LEU A 3 -18.33 17.67 -9.51
N ASP A 4 -18.33 16.39 -9.85
CA ASP A 4 -17.99 15.28 -8.96
C ASP A 4 -16.46 15.22 -8.72
N ASN A 5 -15.82 16.36 -8.49
CA ASN A 5 -14.37 16.48 -8.35
C ASN A 5 -13.87 16.10 -6.93
N ASN A 6 -14.79 15.82 -6.00
CA ASN A 6 -14.43 15.53 -4.60
C ASN A 6 -13.86 14.12 -4.42
N HIS A 7 -14.18 13.15 -5.29
CA HIS A 7 -13.64 11.80 -5.18
C HIS A 7 -12.24 11.69 -5.81
N ASP A 8 -12.08 12.22 -7.02
CA ASP A 8 -10.78 12.24 -7.70
C ASP A 8 -9.77 13.14 -6.96
N GLU A 9 -10.19 14.32 -6.46
CA GLU A 9 -9.29 15.12 -5.62
C GLU A 9 -8.93 14.43 -4.30
N GLN A 10 -9.82 13.64 -3.69
CA GLN A 10 -9.49 12.89 -2.48
C GLN A 10 -8.50 11.75 -2.73
N GLN A 11 -8.52 11.14 -3.92
CA GLN A 11 -7.53 10.15 -4.36
C GLN A 11 -6.14 10.78 -4.57
N ILE A 12 -6.08 12.05 -5.01
CA ILE A 12 -4.82 12.78 -5.31
C ILE A 12 -4.24 13.49 -4.07
N ARG A 13 -5.06 13.83 -3.06
CA ARG A 13 -4.64 14.47 -1.80
C ARG A 13 -3.57 13.70 -0.99
N PRO A 14 -3.59 12.36 -0.83
CA PRO A 14 -2.53 11.66 -0.09
C PRO A 14 -1.16 11.77 -0.78
N THR A 15 -1.11 11.89 -2.10
CA THR A 15 0.13 12.10 -2.88
C THR A 15 0.75 13.46 -2.60
N THR A 16 -0.08 14.46 -2.26
CA THR A 16 0.36 15.84 -2.00
C THR A 16 0.71 16.06 -0.52
N ILE A 17 0.06 15.37 0.43
CA ILE A 17 0.48 15.36 1.84
C ILE A 17 1.78 14.55 2.01
N GLY A 18 1.99 13.51 1.20
CA GLY A 18 3.24 12.77 1.13
C GLY A 18 4.46 13.66 0.86
N ARG A 19 4.33 14.72 0.03
CA ARG A 19 5.38 15.73 -0.25
C ARG A 19 5.97 16.40 1.00
N LYS A 20 5.23 16.47 2.11
CA LYS A 20 5.72 17.03 3.38
C LYS A 20 6.30 15.99 4.34
N ASN A 21 5.91 14.71 4.25
CA ASN A 21 6.43 13.62 5.11
C ASN A 21 7.70 12.95 4.56
N TYR A 22 8.33 13.63 3.64
CA TYR A 22 9.28 13.07 2.71
C TYR A 22 10.69 13.36 3.24
N LEU A 23 10.96 12.87 4.44
CA LEU A 23 12.29 12.86 5.08
C LEU A 23 13.34 12.12 4.22
N PHE A 24 12.93 11.45 3.14
CA PHE A 24 13.78 10.69 2.21
C PHE A 24 13.63 11.05 0.71
N THR A 25 12.96 12.15 0.32
CA THR A 25 12.77 12.52 -1.12
C THR A 25 13.97 13.14 -1.79
N LYS A 26 15.09 13.29 -1.12
CA LYS A 26 16.21 14.01 -1.74
C LYS A 26 16.79 13.26 -2.96
N SER A 27 16.40 11.99 -3.15
CA SER A 27 16.78 11.15 -4.28
C SER A 27 15.55 10.62 -5.02
N GLU A 28 15.64 10.56 -6.36
CA GLU A 28 14.63 9.98 -7.26
C GLU A 28 14.29 8.52 -6.87
N VAL A 29 15.26 7.79 -6.33
CA VAL A 29 15.10 6.41 -5.85
C VAL A 29 14.19 6.35 -4.62
N GLY A 30 14.38 7.25 -3.66
CA GLY A 30 13.52 7.36 -2.47
C GLY A 30 12.10 7.77 -2.83
N ALA A 31 11.95 8.58 -3.89
CA ALA A 31 10.64 8.97 -4.37
C ALA A 31 9.84 7.81 -4.98
N LYS A 32 10.52 7.00 -5.80
CA LYS A 32 9.95 5.78 -6.40
C LYS A 32 9.58 4.76 -5.33
N ALA A 33 10.46 4.54 -4.33
CA ALA A 33 10.19 3.62 -3.23
C ALA A 33 8.95 4.04 -2.42
N ASN A 34 8.81 5.33 -2.09
CA ASN A 34 7.64 5.82 -1.37
C ASN A 34 6.35 5.66 -2.19
N ALA A 35 6.37 5.99 -3.48
CA ALA A 35 5.20 5.80 -4.35
C ALA A 35 4.77 4.33 -4.42
N MET A 36 5.73 3.40 -4.46
CA MET A 36 5.47 1.96 -4.42
C MET A 36 4.80 1.54 -3.11
N TRP A 37 5.33 1.99 -1.96
CA TRP A 37 4.73 1.70 -0.65
C TRP A 37 3.31 2.27 -0.52
N TYR A 38 3.07 3.50 -0.96
CA TYR A 38 1.73 4.09 -0.96
C TYR A 38 0.75 3.30 -1.82
N SER A 39 1.19 2.80 -2.98
CA SER A 39 0.37 1.96 -3.86
C SER A 39 -0.03 0.67 -3.15
N ILE A 40 0.92 -0.03 -2.52
CA ILE A 40 0.65 -1.27 -1.75
C ILE A 40 -0.35 -1.01 -0.61
N ILE A 41 -0.15 0.08 0.13
CA ILE A 41 -1.05 0.47 1.23
C ILE A 41 -2.47 0.76 0.70
N GLN A 42 -2.60 1.50 -0.40
CA GLN A 42 -3.89 1.78 -1.01
C GLN A 42 -4.57 0.50 -1.50
N THR A 43 -3.84 -0.39 -2.17
CA THR A 43 -4.38 -1.69 -2.61
C THR A 43 -4.81 -2.55 -1.42
N ALA A 44 -4.05 -2.60 -0.33
CA ALA A 44 -4.42 -3.33 0.89
C ALA A 44 -5.69 -2.77 1.54
N LYS A 45 -5.84 -1.43 1.58
CA LYS A 45 -7.06 -0.76 2.07
C LYS A 45 -8.28 -1.06 1.19
N LEU A 46 -8.12 -1.03 -0.13
CA LEU A 46 -9.19 -1.38 -1.08
C LEU A 46 -9.64 -2.83 -0.92
N ASN A 47 -8.71 -3.71 -0.58
CA ASN A 47 -8.95 -5.12 -0.26
C ASN A 47 -9.43 -5.36 1.17
N LYS A 48 -9.75 -4.30 1.94
CA LYS A 48 -10.24 -4.36 3.33
C LYS A 48 -9.34 -5.17 4.27
N LEU A 49 -8.02 -5.10 4.06
CA LEU A 49 -7.04 -5.78 4.89
C LEU A 49 -6.62 -4.91 6.08
N ARG A 50 -6.20 -5.57 7.17
CA ARG A 50 -5.46 -4.97 8.29
C ARG A 50 -4.06 -4.58 7.82
N VAL A 51 -3.97 -3.39 7.21
CA VAL A 51 -2.78 -2.87 6.50
C VAL A 51 -1.48 -3.03 7.31
N ARG A 52 -1.50 -2.73 8.61
CA ARG A 52 -0.30 -2.84 9.47
C ARG A 52 0.21 -4.28 9.55
N GLU A 53 -0.66 -5.22 9.90
CA GLU A 53 -0.31 -6.64 10.06
C GLU A 53 0.10 -7.27 8.73
N TYR A 54 -0.57 -6.88 7.65
CA TYR A 54 -0.19 -7.29 6.29
C TYR A 54 1.20 -6.76 5.90
N LEU A 55 1.53 -5.50 6.21
CA LEU A 55 2.86 -4.94 5.93
C LEU A 55 3.97 -5.58 6.75
N GLU A 56 3.72 -5.87 8.03
CA GLU A 56 4.67 -6.58 8.89
C GLU A 56 4.97 -7.97 8.32
N TYR A 57 3.92 -8.71 7.94
CA TYR A 57 4.05 -10.02 7.29
C TYR A 57 4.81 -9.94 5.96
N LEU A 58 4.51 -8.93 5.14
CA LEU A 58 5.18 -8.70 3.87
C LEU A 58 6.68 -8.45 4.08
N LEU A 59 7.04 -7.53 4.98
CA LEU A 59 8.43 -7.18 5.27
C LEU A 59 9.21 -8.36 5.84
N GLU A 60 8.59 -9.15 6.72
CA GLU A 60 9.20 -10.37 7.25
C GLU A 60 9.43 -11.39 6.12
N ALA A 61 8.43 -11.64 5.26
CA ALA A 61 8.56 -12.58 4.16
C ALA A 61 9.67 -12.21 3.15
N PHE A 62 9.82 -10.92 2.82
CA PHE A 62 10.89 -10.43 1.94
C PHE A 62 12.27 -10.42 2.59
N ALA A 63 12.36 -10.34 3.93
CA ALA A 63 13.65 -10.38 4.63
C ALA A 63 14.27 -11.80 4.63
N TRP A 64 13.42 -12.84 4.65
CA TRP A 64 13.87 -14.23 4.79
C TRP A 64 13.90 -15.02 3.48
N THR A 65 13.33 -14.48 2.39
CA THR A 65 13.17 -15.22 1.14
C THR A 65 13.89 -14.52 -0.01
N ASP A 66 14.84 -15.21 -0.66
CA ASP A 66 15.61 -14.68 -1.79
C ASP A 66 14.79 -14.67 -3.10
N GLN A 67 13.79 -15.56 -3.21
CA GLN A 67 12.82 -15.62 -4.33
C GLN A 67 11.40 -15.97 -3.85
N PRO A 68 10.69 -15.04 -3.18
CA PRO A 68 9.33 -15.28 -2.75
C PRO A 68 8.39 -15.40 -3.95
N ASP A 69 7.43 -16.34 -3.89
CA ASP A 69 6.30 -16.33 -4.82
C ASP A 69 5.42 -15.11 -4.51
N TRP A 70 5.72 -14.00 -5.18
CA TRP A 70 5.05 -12.71 -4.99
C TRP A 70 3.53 -12.81 -5.13
N LYS A 71 3.00 -13.80 -5.87
CA LYS A 71 1.55 -13.99 -6.03
C LYS A 71 0.85 -14.39 -4.74
N ALA A 72 1.51 -15.19 -3.90
CA ALA A 72 0.99 -15.60 -2.61
C ALA A 72 0.87 -14.42 -1.63
N TYR A 73 1.71 -13.40 -1.81
CA TYR A 73 1.74 -12.20 -0.97
C TYR A 73 0.83 -11.09 -1.46
N LEU A 74 0.08 -11.28 -2.56
CA LEU A 74 -0.77 -10.21 -3.09
C LEU A 74 -1.95 -9.91 -2.17
N PRO A 75 -2.43 -8.66 -2.11
CA PRO A 75 -3.55 -8.26 -1.25
C PRO A 75 -4.85 -9.04 -1.51
N TRP A 76 -5.04 -9.60 -2.69
CA TRP A 76 -6.23 -10.38 -3.07
C TRP A 76 -6.02 -11.89 -3.01
N ALA A 77 -4.85 -12.35 -2.57
CA ALA A 77 -4.61 -13.78 -2.40
C ALA A 77 -5.54 -14.35 -1.31
N PRO A 78 -6.11 -15.55 -1.51
CA PRO A 78 -7.10 -16.12 -0.59
C PRO A 78 -6.53 -16.30 0.83
N GLU A 79 -5.27 -16.70 0.97
CA GLU A 79 -4.60 -16.86 2.27
C GLU A 79 -4.45 -15.52 3.01
N ILE A 80 -4.11 -14.46 2.28
CA ILE A 80 -3.97 -13.10 2.82
C ILE A 80 -5.32 -12.54 3.24
N GLN A 81 -6.35 -12.78 2.43
CA GLN A 81 -7.72 -12.38 2.72
C GLN A 81 -8.25 -13.10 3.96
N GLU A 82 -8.05 -14.41 4.07
CA GLU A 82 -8.49 -15.16 5.25
C GLU A 82 -7.79 -14.68 6.54
N ARG A 83 -6.49 -14.37 6.44
CA ARG A 83 -5.67 -14.02 7.61
C ARG A 83 -5.79 -12.57 8.06
N PHE A 84 -5.96 -11.64 7.13
CA PHE A 84 -5.88 -10.20 7.40
C PHE A 84 -7.14 -9.42 7.03
N CYS A 85 -8.20 -10.05 6.51
CA CYS A 85 -9.46 -9.34 6.25
C CYS A 85 -10.05 -8.80 7.57
N ILE A 86 -10.52 -7.56 7.52
CA ILE A 86 -11.22 -6.93 8.63
C ILE A 86 -12.67 -7.46 8.59
N THR A 87 -12.97 -8.49 9.38
CA THR A 87 -14.35 -8.92 9.63
C THR A 87 -15.11 -7.78 10.31
N ASN A 88 -16.31 -7.47 9.81
CA ASN A 88 -17.21 -6.47 10.36
C ASN A 88 -17.89 -6.98 11.64
#